data_AF-A0A834WW55-F1
#
_entry.id   AF-A0A834WW55-F1
#
_cell.length_a   1.000
_cell.length_b   1.000
_cell.length_c   1.000
_cell.angle_alpha   90.00
_cell.angle_beta   90.00
_cell.angle_gamma   90.00
#
_symmetry.space_group_name_H-M   'P 1'
#
loop_
_entity.id
_entity.type
_entity.pdbx_description
1 polymer ?
#
loop_
_entity_poly.entity_id
_entity_poly.type
_entity_poly.pdbx_seq_one_letter_code
_entity_poly.pdbx_strand_id
1 'polypeptide(L)'
;MSSRVVRAKYEDNPTLYFKDIFTDSSNGNREECRQFIQEAGITKLSARHTYILNRPFTNLEIETAVFQMDGSKAPGPDGFPPMFF
;
A
#
# COMPACT_ATOMS: atom_id res chain seq x y z
N MET A 1 -33.28 11.90 -2.75
CA MET A 1 -32.87 11.68 -4.17
C MET A 1 -31.34 11.62 -4.34
N SER A 2 -30.56 10.99 -3.44
CA SER A 2 -29.10 10.96 -3.64
C SER A 2 -28.42 9.82 -2.88
N SER A 3 -28.48 8.60 -3.42
CA SER A 3 -27.57 7.51 -3.02
C SER A 3 -27.18 6.65 -4.23
N ARG A 4 -28.08 6.52 -5.22
CA ARG A 4 -27.81 5.82 -6.48
C ARG A 4 -26.80 6.52 -7.40
N VAL A 5 -26.71 7.85 -7.37
CA VAL A 5 -25.80 8.61 -8.26
C VAL A 5 -24.34 8.56 -7.79
N VAL A 6 -24.11 8.40 -6.49
CA VAL A 6 -22.75 8.33 -5.92
C VAL A 6 -22.07 6.99 -6.26
N ARG A 7 -22.83 5.88 -6.24
CA ARG A 7 -22.29 4.54 -6.55
C ARG A 7 -21.74 4.41 -7.98
N ALA A 8 -22.46 4.95 -8.96
CA ALA A 8 -22.08 4.84 -10.36
C ALA A 8 -20.77 5.58 -10.70
N LYS A 9 -20.40 6.63 -9.96
CA LYS A 9 -19.17 7.41 -10.24
C LYS A 9 -17.87 6.67 -9.95
N TYR A 10 -17.89 5.63 -9.12
CA TYR A 10 -16.70 4.97 -8.60
C TYR A 10 -16.48 3.56 -9.14
N GLU A 11 -17.48 2.96 -9.78
CA GLU A 11 -17.35 1.68 -10.49
C GLU A 11 -16.53 1.83 -11.79
N ASP A 12 -16.59 3.00 -12.45
CA ASP A 12 -15.89 3.28 -13.71
C ASP A 12 -14.41 3.64 -13.53
N ASN A 13 -13.98 4.02 -12.32
CA ASN A 13 -12.58 4.39 -12.04
C ASN A 13 -12.21 4.17 -10.56
N PRO A 14 -11.87 2.92 -10.17
CA PRO A 14 -11.52 2.60 -8.79
C PRO A 14 -10.29 3.38 -8.30
N THR A 15 -9.41 3.80 -9.20
CA THR A 15 -8.26 4.64 -8.86
C THR A 15 -8.69 6.02 -8.34
N LEU A 16 -9.71 6.65 -8.94
CA LEU A 16 -10.25 7.92 -8.45
C LEU A 16 -10.98 7.76 -7.11
N TYR A 17 -11.68 6.63 -6.91
CA TYR A 17 -12.33 6.31 -5.63
C TYR A 17 -11.33 6.21 -4.48
N PHE A 18 -10.29 5.38 -4.65
CA PHE A 18 -9.27 5.22 -3.62
C PHE A 18 -8.46 6.49 -3.45
N LYS A 19 -8.17 7.21 -4.53
CA LYS A 19 -7.53 8.52 -4.44
C LYS A 19 -8.36 9.46 -3.57
N ASP A 20 -9.66 9.60 -3.82
CA ASP A 20 -10.55 10.44 -3.01
C ASP A 20 -10.50 10.05 -1.53
N ILE A 21 -10.70 8.77 -1.19
CA ILE A 21 -10.69 8.28 0.20
C ILE A 21 -9.33 8.46 0.90
N PHE A 22 -8.23 8.25 0.18
CA PHE A 22 -6.89 8.30 0.77
C PHE A 22 -6.19 9.66 0.60
N THR A 23 -6.78 10.61 -0.13
CA THR A 23 -6.25 11.96 -0.34
C THR A 23 -7.22 13.07 0.06
N ASP A 24 -8.41 12.74 0.57
CA ASP A 24 -9.35 13.74 1.08
C ASP A 24 -8.63 14.66 2.07
N SER A 25 -8.57 15.92 1.68
CA SER A 25 -7.61 16.91 2.13
C SER A 25 -8.14 17.70 3.31
N SER A 26 -8.98 17.09 4.15
CA SER A 26 -9.13 17.56 5.52
C SER A 26 -7.86 17.18 6.28
N ASN A 27 -6.75 17.85 5.95
CA ASN A 27 -5.42 17.75 6.54
C ASN A 27 -5.44 16.90 7.80
N GLY A 28 -5.29 15.57 7.66
CA GLY A 28 -5.22 14.68 8.82
C GLY A 28 -4.15 15.29 9.70
N ASN A 29 -4.57 15.84 10.84
CA ASN A 29 -3.76 16.79 11.57
C ASN A 29 -2.49 16.03 11.96
N ARG A 30 -1.37 16.35 11.31
CA ARG A 30 -0.13 15.57 11.44
C ARG A 30 0.28 15.50 12.91
N GLU A 31 -0.13 16.49 13.68
CA GLU A 31 0.05 16.55 15.13
C GLU A 31 -0.92 15.63 15.90
N GLU A 32 -2.19 15.47 15.48
CA GLU A 32 -3.09 14.43 16.04
C GLU A 32 -2.56 13.01 15.77
N CYS A 33 -2.10 12.73 14.55
CA CYS A 33 -1.49 11.43 14.24
C CYS A 33 -0.22 11.22 15.07
N ARG A 34 0.63 12.25 15.20
CA ARG A 34 1.85 12.18 16.01
C ARG A 34 1.53 11.94 17.48
N GLN A 35 0.53 12.64 18.01
CA GLN A 35 0.08 12.52 19.39
C GLN A 35 -0.47 11.11 19.64
N PHE A 36 -1.35 10.61 18.76
CA PHE A 36 -1.86 9.24 18.83
C PHE A 36 -0.74 8.19 18.85
N ILE A 37 0.25 8.31 17.97
CA ILE A 37 1.40 7.39 17.92
C ILE A 37 2.19 7.40 19.24
N GLN A 38 2.36 8.57 19.86
CA GLN A 38 3.01 8.70 21.16
C GLN A 38 2.16 8.10 22.29
N GLU A 39 0.88 8.41 22.34
CA GLU A 39 -0.06 7.91 23.36
C GLU A 39 -0.26 6.39 23.28
N ALA A 40 -0.33 5.85 22.07
CA ALA A 40 -0.43 4.41 21.82
C ALA A 40 0.88 3.66 22.12
N GLY A 41 1.96 4.35 22.49
CA GLY A 41 3.26 3.75 22.79
C GLY A 41 3.93 3.10 21.57
N ILE A 42 3.55 3.52 20.36
CA ILE A 42 4.12 2.97 19.13
C ILE A 42 5.55 3.51 19.00
N THR A 43 6.52 2.60 19.09
CA THR A 43 7.93 2.97 19.04
C THR A 43 8.35 3.34 17.62
N LYS A 44 9.30 4.27 17.52
CA LYS A 44 9.94 4.59 16.24
C LYS A 44 10.78 3.41 15.78
N LEU A 45 10.91 3.28 14.46
CA LEU A 45 11.80 2.32 13.84
C LEU A 45 13.24 2.55 14.32
N SER A 46 13.96 1.46 14.58
CA SER A 46 15.40 1.50 14.87
C SER A 46 16.17 1.95 13.63
N ALA A 47 17.40 2.45 13.82
CA ALA A 47 18.28 2.80 12.70
C ALA A 47 18.50 1.62 11.74
N ARG A 48 18.55 0.39 12.26
CA ARG A 48 18.66 -0.83 11.44
C ARG A 48 17.39 -1.08 10.62
N HIS A 49 16.20 -0.92 11.19
CA HIS A 49 14.95 -1.07 10.44
C HIS A 49 14.86 -0.02 9.34
N THR A 50 15.17 1.25 9.66
CA THR A 50 15.22 2.32 8.67
C THR A 50 16.22 2.01 7.55
N TYR A 51 17.40 1.48 7.87
CA TYR A 51 18.38 1.07 6.86
C TYR A 51 17.85 -0.05 5.97
N ILE A 52 17.28 -1.12 6.54
CA ILE A 52 16.74 -2.25 5.78
C ILE A 52 15.61 -1.79 4.84
N LEU A 53 14.74 -0.88 5.29
CA LEU A 53 13.63 -0.38 4.48
C LEU A 53 14.04 0.56 3.35
N ASN A 54 15.16 1.30 3.51
CA ASN A 54 15.58 2.30 2.54
C ASN A 54 16.74 1.85 1.63
N ARG A 55 17.43 0.76 1.97
CA ARG A 55 18.51 0.26 1.10
C ARG A 55 17.94 -0.35 -0.18
N PRO A 56 18.70 -0.35 -1.29
CA PRO A 56 18.33 -1.11 -2.47
C PRO A 56 18.14 -2.60 -2.16
N PHE A 57 17.18 -3.22 -2.84
CA PHE A 57 17.04 -4.68 -2.86
C PHE A 57 18.21 -5.31 -3.61
N THR A 58 18.64 -6.48 -3.15
CA THR A 58 19.62 -7.31 -3.87
C THR A 58 18.90 -8.23 -4.84
N ASN A 59 19.61 -8.68 -5.88
CA ASN A 59 19.07 -9.65 -6.84
C ASN A 59 18.60 -10.94 -6.16
N LEU A 60 19.34 -11.42 -5.15
CA LEU A 60 18.97 -12.61 -4.38
C LEU A 60 17.66 -12.43 -3.60
N GLU A 61 17.42 -11.25 -3.04
CA GLU A 61 16.16 -10.95 -2.35
C GLU A 61 14.98 -10.93 -3.32
N ILE A 62 15.18 -10.36 -4.52
CA ILE A 62 14.17 -10.36 -5.58
C ILE A 62 13.87 -11.80 -6.01
N GLU A 63 14.90 -12.58 -6.32
CA GLU A 63 14.80 -13.98 -6.72
C GLU A 63 14.05 -14.80 -5.65
N THR A 64 14.50 -14.73 -4.41
CA THR A 64 13.90 -15.45 -3.28
C THR A 64 12.43 -15.08 -3.10
N ALA A 65 12.11 -13.78 -3.19
CA ALA A 65 10.74 -13.31 -3.04
C ALA A 65 9.83 -13.83 -4.17
N VAL A 66 10.33 -13.88 -5.40
CA VAL A 66 9.58 -14.39 -6.56
C VAL A 66 9.29 -15.88 -6.42
N PHE A 67 10.30 -16.69 -6.11
CA PHE A 67 10.15 -18.14 -5.96
C PHE A 67 9.40 -18.58 -4.70
N GLN A 68 9.25 -17.69 -3.71
CA GLN A 68 8.40 -17.95 -2.54
C GLN A 68 6.91 -17.73 -2.80
N MET A 69 6.53 -17.10 -3.92
CA MET A 69 5.13 -16.90 -4.26
C MET A 69 4.49 -18.22 -4.73
N ASP A 70 3.20 -18.38 -4.42
CA ASP A 70 2.39 -19.42 -5.05
C ASP A 70 2.29 -19.14 -6.57
N GLY A 71 2.68 -20.11 -7.39
CA GLY A 71 2.65 -19.99 -8.84
C GLY A 71 1.26 -19.71 -9.43
N SER A 72 0.19 -20.04 -8.68
CA SER A 72 -1.21 -19.82 -9.08
C SER A 72 -1.78 -18.46 -8.68
N LYS A 73 -0.96 -17.58 -8.08
CA LYS A 73 -1.39 -16.23 -7.68
C LYS A 73 -1.79 -15.40 -8.92
N ALA A 74 -2.74 -14.48 -8.72
CA ALA A 74 -3.22 -13.61 -9.78
C ALA A 74 -2.07 -12.83 -10.45
N PRO A 75 -2.11 -12.65 -11.78
CA PRO A 75 -1.08 -11.93 -12.52
C PRO A 75 -1.04 -10.45 -12.16
N GLY A 76 0.12 -9.83 -12.34
CA GLY A 76 0.28 -8.39 -12.27
C GLY A 76 -0.35 -7.68 -13.48
N PRO A 77 -0.15 -6.36 -13.59
CA PRO A 77 -0.53 -5.60 -14.79
C PRO A 77 0.12 -6.09 -16.09
N ASP A 78 1.20 -6.89 -15.99
CA ASP A 78 1.91 -7.54 -17.09
C ASP A 78 1.22 -8.81 -17.61
N GLY A 79 0.25 -9.35 -16.86
CA GLY A 79 -0.54 -10.52 -17.26
C GLY A 79 0.10 -11.87 -16.96
N PHE A 80 1.30 -11.91 -16.36
CA PHE A 80 1.99 -13.17 -16.05
C PHE A 80 1.86 -13.53 -14.56
N PRO A 81 1.42 -14.76 -14.21
CA PRO A 81 1.47 -15.23 -12.84
C PRO A 81 2.90 -15.59 -12.41
N PRO A 82 3.17 -15.73 -11.09
CA PRO A 82 4.52 -16.02 -10.59
C PRO A 82 5.17 -17.27 -11.18
N MET A 83 4.38 -18.27 -11.62
CA MET A 83 4.89 -19.51 -12.22
C MET A 83 5.78 -19.31 -13.46
N PHE A 84 5.71 -18.15 -14.13
CA PHE A 84 6.55 -17.86 -15.30
C PHE A 84 7.94 -17.30 -14.97
N PHE A 85 8.28 -17.19 -13.68
CA PHE A 85 9.56 -16.69 -13.17
C PHE A 85 10.18 -17.72 -12.23
#